data_AF-A0A848IWT1-F1
#
_entry.id   AF-A0A848IWT1-F1
#
_cell.length_a   1.000
_cell.length_b   1.000
_cell.length_c   1.000
_cell.angle_alpha   90.00
_cell.angle_beta   90.00
_cell.angle_gamma   90.00
#
_symmetry.space_group_name_H-M   'P 1'
#
loop_
_entity.id
_entity.type
_entity.pdbx_description
1 polymer ?
#
loop_
_entity_poly.entity_id
_entity_poly.type
_entity_poly.pdbx_seq_one_letter_code
_entity_poly.pdbx_strand_id
1 'polypeptide(L)'
;MRIVFGTYTFKIKSFTCKDLGIEEDTLNNFTMEVRQKIFHIFWIPLFSTNKIFALRQGNELFHAPSEIENLIRARNVIKTPWYSFSGLILILLVFLFYQVMELL
;
A
#
# COMPACT_ATOMS: atom_id res chain seq x y z
N MET A 1 -25.58 -16.47 -5.61
CA MET A 1 -24.50 -15.93 -4.74
C MET A 1 -23.53 -15.15 -5.62
N ARG A 2 -23.21 -13.88 -5.29
CA ARG A 2 -22.24 -13.09 -6.06
C ARG A 2 -20.99 -12.89 -5.19
N ILE A 3 -19.85 -13.42 -5.63
CA ILE A 3 -18.56 -13.17 -4.98
C ILE A 3 -18.11 -11.76 -5.36
N VAL A 4 -17.79 -10.93 -4.38
CA VAL A 4 -17.28 -9.57 -4.59
C VAL A 4 -15.77 -9.60 -4.42
N PHE A 5 -15.03 -9.37 -5.51
CA PHE A 5 -13.57 -9.29 -5.49
C PHE A 5 -13.08 -8.14 -6.35
N GLY A 6 -11.86 -7.68 -6.12
CA GLY A 6 -11.29 -6.57 -6.86
C GLY A 6 -9.95 -6.13 -6.33
N THR A 7 -9.52 -4.94 -6.77
CA THR A 7 -8.32 -4.29 -6.26
C THR A 7 -8.61 -2.87 -5.82
N TYR A 8 -7.99 -2.42 -4.74
CA TYR A 8 -7.95 -1.02 -4.37
C TYR A 8 -6.54 -0.61 -3.98
N THR A 9 -6.33 0.69 -3.80
CA THR A 9 -5.06 1.25 -3.36
C THR A 9 -5.27 2.08 -2.09
N PHE A 10 -4.34 1.97 -1.15
CA PHE A 10 -4.34 2.79 0.04
C PHE A 10 -2.95 3.37 0.30
N LYS A 11 -2.90 4.53 0.94
CA LYS A 11 -1.65 5.22 1.25
C LYS A 11 -0.89 4.48 2.35
N ILE A 12 0.39 4.21 2.11
CA ILE A 12 1.29 3.60 3.11
C ILE A 12 2.34 4.57 3.65
N LYS A 13 2.78 5.53 2.83
CA LYS A 13 3.74 6.55 3.26
C LYS A 13 3.56 7.81 2.41
N SER A 14 3.90 8.96 2.96
CA SER A 14 3.97 10.23 2.24
C SER A 14 5.30 10.92 2.51
N PHE A 15 5.76 11.70 1.53
CA PHE A 15 7.00 12.47 1.56
C PHE A 15 6.72 13.88 1.04
N THR A 16 7.30 14.86 1.72
CA THR A 16 7.40 16.24 1.26
C THR A 16 8.64 16.43 0.37
N CYS A 17 8.72 17.54 -0.36
CA CYS A 17 9.91 17.88 -1.14
C CYS A 17 11.18 17.95 -0.25
N LYS A 18 11.03 18.46 0.98
CA LYS A 18 12.11 18.50 1.99
C LYS A 18 12.59 17.12 2.38
N ASP A 19 11.68 16.16 2.59
CA ASP A 19 12.04 14.77 2.94
C ASP A 19 12.89 14.10 1.85
N LEU A 20 12.76 14.55 0.60
CA LEU A 20 13.51 14.03 -0.54
C LEU A 20 14.72 14.88 -0.94
N GLY A 21 14.93 16.03 -0.28
CA GLY A 21 16.02 16.96 -0.60
C GLY A 21 15.85 17.65 -1.96
N ILE A 22 14.60 17.88 -2.38
CA ILE A 22 14.26 18.61 -3.60
C ILE A 22 14.01 20.08 -3.22
N GLU A 23 14.65 21.01 -3.93
CA GLU A 23 14.43 22.45 -3.74
C GLU A 23 12.97 22.82 -4.07
N GLU A 24 12.31 23.57 -3.17
CA GLU A 24 10.86 23.80 -3.20
C GLU A 24 10.36 24.50 -4.48
N ASP A 25 11.22 25.24 -5.18
CA ASP A 25 10.86 26.10 -6.31
C ASP A 25 10.26 25.36 -7.53
N THR A 26 10.47 24.04 -7.66
CA THR A 26 9.95 23.26 -8.81
C THR A 26 8.69 22.45 -8.50
N LEU A 27 8.34 22.23 -7.23
CA LEU A 27 7.26 21.32 -6.80
C LEU A 27 6.41 21.91 -5.66
N ASN A 28 6.24 23.23 -5.64
CA ASN A 28 5.39 23.90 -4.66
C ASN A 28 3.97 23.28 -4.67
N ASN A 29 3.54 22.78 -3.50
CA ASN A 29 2.26 22.13 -3.21
C ASN A 29 2.06 20.66 -3.62
N PHE A 30 3.12 19.93 -4.02
CA PHE A 30 3.01 18.49 -4.24
C PHE A 30 3.43 17.67 -3.02
N THR A 31 2.62 16.67 -2.67
CA THR A 31 3.00 15.62 -1.72
C THR A 31 3.23 14.32 -2.48
N MET A 32 4.36 13.67 -2.27
CA MET A 32 4.61 12.35 -2.86
C MET A 32 4.00 11.27 -1.98
N GLU A 33 3.12 10.46 -2.52
CA GLU A 33 2.48 9.34 -1.84
C GLU A 33 3.01 8.03 -2.39
N VAL A 34 3.33 7.11 -1.48
CA VAL A 34 3.50 5.71 -1.82
C VAL A 34 2.27 4.97 -1.34
N ARG A 35 1.67 4.24 -2.26
CA ARG A 35 0.40 3.52 -2.08
C ARG A 35 0.63 2.04 -2.32
N GLN A 36 -0.07 1.20 -1.56
CA GLN A 36 -0.07 -0.24 -1.75
C GLN A 36 -1.32 -0.64 -2.54
N LYS A 37 -1.13 -1.27 -3.70
CA LYS A 37 -2.21 -1.97 -4.41
C LYS A 37 -2.40 -3.34 -3.80
N ILE A 38 -3.65 -3.70 -3.51
CA ILE A 38 -3.99 -5.01 -2.97
C ILE A 38 -5.10 -5.67 -3.74
N PHE A 39 -5.18 -6.99 -3.64
CA PHE A 39 -6.32 -7.78 -4.04
C PHE A 39 -7.18 -8.13 -2.83
N HIS A 40 -8.51 -8.06 -2.97
CA HIS A 40 -9.44 -8.37 -1.89
C HIS A 40 -10.59 -9.27 -2.37
N ILE A 41 -11.14 -10.02 -1.42
CA ILE A 41 -12.41 -10.74 -1.55
C ILE A 41 -13.31 -10.32 -0.39
N PHE A 42 -14.58 -9.99 -0.65
CA PHE A 42 -15.52 -9.44 0.33
C PHE A 42 -14.94 -8.27 1.16
N TRP A 43 -14.22 -7.37 0.48
CA TRP A 43 -13.49 -6.24 1.10
C TRP A 43 -12.34 -6.62 2.05
N ILE A 44 -12.02 -7.91 2.19
CA ILE A 44 -10.91 -8.40 3.01
C ILE A 44 -9.64 -8.51 2.14
N PRO A 45 -8.55 -7.80 2.48
CA PRO A 45 -7.24 -7.92 1.84
C PRO A 45 -6.73 -9.37 1.86
N LEU A 46 -6.37 -9.93 0.70
CA LEU A 46 -5.73 -11.24 0.64
C LEU A 46 -4.22 -11.13 0.45
N PHE A 47 -3.78 -10.31 -0.50
CA PHE A 47 -2.36 -10.10 -0.75
C PHE A 47 -2.09 -8.74 -1.40
N SER A 48 -0.90 -8.23 -1.16
CA SER A 48 -0.34 -7.09 -1.89
C SER A 48 0.12 -7.47 -3.29
N THR A 49 -0.08 -6.59 -4.26
CA THR A 49 0.44 -6.77 -5.63
C THR A 49 1.62 -5.84 -5.87
N ASN A 50 1.35 -4.57 -6.22
CA ASN A 50 2.38 -3.59 -6.55
C ASN A 50 2.32 -2.37 -5.62
N LYS A 51 3.45 -1.67 -5.51
CA LYS A 51 3.49 -0.31 -4.95
C LYS A 51 3.25 0.69 -6.08
N ILE A 52 2.52 1.75 -5.77
CA ILE A 52 2.21 2.84 -6.68
C ILE A 52 2.81 4.12 -6.08
N PHE A 53 3.60 4.81 -6.88
CA PHE A 53 4.17 6.10 -6.52
C PHE A 53 3.33 7.17 -7.20
N ALA A 54 2.80 8.09 -6.41
CA ALA A 54 1.88 9.10 -6.89
C ALA A 54 2.26 10.48 -6.37
N LEU A 55 1.98 11.51 -7.17
CA LEU A 55 2.03 12.90 -6.76
C LEU A 55 0.61 13.34 -6.41
N ARG A 56 0.43 13.87 -5.20
CA ARG A 56 -0.82 14.50 -4.77
C ARG A 56 -0.70 16.00 -4.88
N GLN A 57 -1.64 16.62 -5.57
CA GLN A 57 -1.84 18.07 -5.60
C GLN A 57 -3.29 18.35 -5.22
N GLY A 58 -3.50 18.93 -4.05
CA GLY A 58 -4.86 19.07 -3.49
C GLY A 58 -5.57 17.71 -3.40
N ASN A 59 -6.69 17.57 -4.12
CA ASN A 59 -7.49 16.36 -4.11
C ASN A 59 -7.16 15.36 -5.24
N GLU A 60 -6.27 15.74 -6.16
CA GLU A 60 -5.93 14.96 -7.33
C GLU A 60 -4.68 14.11 -7.10
N LEU A 61 -4.63 12.95 -7.75
CA LEU A 61 -3.54 11.98 -7.71
C LEU A 61 -3.04 11.73 -9.11
N PHE A 62 -1.76 12.02 -9.33
CA PHE A 62 -1.05 11.79 -10.58
C PHE A 62 -0.03 10.68 -10.40
N HIS A 63 0.29 9.96 -11.48
CA HIS A 63 1.40 9.02 -11.43
C HIS A 63 2.72 9.79 -11.27
N ALA A 64 3.60 9.34 -10.36
CA ALA A 64 4.90 9.96 -10.20
C ALA A 64 5.78 9.67 -11.44
N PRO A 65 6.57 10.65 -11.91
CA PRO A 65 7.64 10.40 -12.87
C PRO A 65 8.66 9.37 -12.33
N SER A 66 9.33 8.67 -13.24
CA SER A 66 10.31 7.64 -12.87
C SER A 66 11.46 8.18 -12.03
N GLU A 67 11.87 9.44 -12.20
CA GLU A 67 12.94 10.05 -11.40
C GLU A 67 12.56 10.12 -9.93
N ILE A 68 11.31 10.51 -9.63
CA ILE A 68 10.80 10.61 -8.26
C ILE A 68 10.65 9.23 -7.63
N GLU A 69 10.13 8.26 -8.38
CA GLU A 69 10.05 6.88 -7.91
C GLU A 69 11.44 6.33 -7.54
N ASN A 70 12.42 6.53 -8.42
CA ASN A 70 13.79 6.07 -8.19
C ASN A 70 14.43 6.75 -6.97
N LEU A 71 14.21 8.07 -6.80
CA LEU A 71 14.69 8.82 -5.64
C LEU A 71 14.11 8.29 -4.33
N ILE A 72 12.81 8.01 -4.30
CA ILE A 72 12.13 7.46 -3.11
C ILE A 72 12.68 6.06 -2.81
N ARG A 73 12.82 5.21 -3.83
CA ARG A 73 13.34 3.84 -3.68
C ARG A 73 14.79 3.81 -3.19
N ALA A 74 15.63 4.73 -3.66
CA ALA A 74 17.03 4.81 -3.25
C ALA A 74 17.18 5.23 -1.78
N ARG A 75 16.27 6.08 -1.27
CA ARG A 75 16.37 6.66 0.08
C ARG A 75 15.55 5.93 1.14
N ASN A 76 14.55 5.15 0.75
CA ASN A 76 13.58 4.58 1.69
C ASN A 76 13.27 3.11 1.39
N VAL A 77 13.42 2.27 2.42
CA VAL A 77 12.84 0.91 2.42
C VAL A 77 11.37 1.01 2.77
N ILE A 78 10.52 0.93 1.74
CA ILE A 78 9.07 0.94 1.92
C ILE A 78 8.58 -0.49 2.10
N LYS A 79 8.21 -0.84 3.33
CA LYS A 79 7.68 -2.16 3.67
C LYS A 79 6.20 -2.27 3.28
N THR A 80 5.79 -3.46 2.88
CA THR A 80 4.38 -3.79 2.70
C THR A 80 3.74 -3.96 4.08
N PRO A 81 2.62 -3.29 4.40
CA PRO A 81 1.95 -3.47 5.68
C PRO A 81 1.39 -4.89 5.84
N TRP A 82 1.57 -5.48 7.03
CA TRP A 82 1.15 -6.86 7.32
C TRP A 82 -0.35 -7.09 7.11
N TYR A 83 -1.18 -6.06 7.36
CA TYR A 83 -2.64 -6.13 7.19
C TYR A 83 -3.08 -6.25 5.72
N SER A 84 -2.16 -6.09 4.76
CA SER A 84 -2.39 -6.43 3.34
C SER A 84 -2.66 -7.92 3.12
N PHE A 85 -2.37 -8.76 4.13
CA PHE A 85 -2.55 -10.21 4.14
C PHE A 85 -3.59 -10.67 5.18
N SER A 86 -4.44 -9.76 5.66
CA SER A 86 -5.39 -10.03 6.76
C SER A 86 -6.31 -11.22 6.48
N GLY A 87 -6.76 -11.43 5.24
CA GLY A 87 -7.59 -12.58 4.88
C GLY A 87 -6.83 -13.90 4.92
N LEU A 88 -5.55 -13.94 4.51
CA LEU A 88 -4.72 -15.14 4.66
C LEU A 88 -4.42 -15.43 6.13
N ILE A 89 -4.15 -14.39 6.91
CA ILE A 89 -3.96 -14.49 8.36
C ILE A 89 -5.22 -15.06 9.01
N LEU A 90 -6.40 -14.57 8.63
CA LEU A 90 -7.68 -15.06 9.16
C LEU A 90 -7.89 -16.54 8.85
N ILE A 91 -7.63 -16.98 7.61
CA ILE A 91 -7.73 -18.40 7.21
C ILE A 91 -6.78 -19.25 8.06
N LEU A 92 -5.54 -18.81 8.24
CA LEU A 92 -4.55 -19.51 9.06
C LEU A 92 -5.01 -19.61 10.53
N LEU A 93 -5.51 -18.52 11.10
CA LEU A 93 -5.99 -18.49 12.49
C LEU A 93 -7.18 -19.43 12.70
N VAL A 94 -8.15 -19.45 11.78
CA VAL A 94 -9.29 -20.37 11.83
C VAL A 94 -8.83 -21.83 11.75
N PHE A 95 -7.88 -22.13 10.85
CA PHE A 95 -7.32 -23.47 10.72
C PHE A 95 -6.59 -23.92 11.98
N LEU A 96 -5.71 -23.07 12.54
CA LEU A 96 -5.00 -23.37 13.78
C LEU A 96 -5.94 -23.54 14.96
N PHE A 97 -6.97 -22.69 15.06
CA PHE A 97 -8.00 -22.82 16.09
C PHE A 97 -8.72 -24.17 16.03
N TYR A 98 -9.11 -24.60 14.82
CA TYR A 98 -9.73 -25.91 14.62
C TYR A 98 -8.82 -27.06 15.08
N GLN A 99 -7.54 -27.03 14.69
CA GLN A 99 -6.56 -28.04 15.09
C GLN A 99 -6.36 -28.11 16.62
N VAL A 100 -6.33 -26.95 17.29
CA VAL A 100 -6.21 -26.90 18.77
C VAL A 100 -7.45 -27.48 19.44
N MET A 101 -8.65 -27.18 18.94
CA MET A 101 -9.89 -27.70 19.49
C MET A 101 -10.06 -29.21 19.29
N GLU A 102 -9.50 -29.77 18.22
CA GLU A 102 -9.49 -31.23 17.98
C GLU A 102 -8.54 -31.97 18.94
N LEU A 103 -7.50 -31.30 19.42
CA LEU A 103 -6.49 -31.88 20.33
C LEU A 103 -6.89 -31.84 21.82
N LEU A 104 -7.89 -31.04 22.19
CA LEU A 104 -8.40 -30.86 23.56
C LEU A 104 -9.57 -31.82 23.85
#